data_AF-A0A2N0B2Z3-F1
#
_entry.id   AF-A0A2N0B2Z3-F1
#
_cell.length_a   1.000
_cell.length_b   1.000
_cell.length_c   1.000
_cell.angle_alpha   90.00
_cell.angle_beta   90.00
_cell.angle_gamma   90.00
#
_symmetry.space_group_name_H-M   'P 1'
#
loop_
_entity.id
_entity.type
_entity.pdbx_description
1 polymer ?
#
loop_
_entity_poly.entity_id
_entity_poly.type
_entity_poly.pdbx_seq_one_letter_code
_entity_poly.pdbx_strand_id
1 'polypeptide(L)'
;MNQRRTYFYRMDARGRLYHDKSELKDPSFLDFFISRIRKNETGVHPEFPYVSVCAGEWNFILPETSVFVFQKKENGNLYYSPGLFVPFRPETLKLRHSALVHPAPLELWGTFSSELLWEISERIVLQNSAFFYKSVFETYPIETLEP
;
A
#
# COMPACT_ATOMS: atom_id res chain seq x y z
N MET A 1 14.35 -15.66 -29.70
CA MET A 1 13.41 -14.89 -28.87
C MET A 1 14.24 -13.97 -27.99
N ASN A 2 14.12 -12.65 -28.14
CA ASN A 2 14.81 -11.74 -27.22
C ASN A 2 14.28 -11.97 -25.82
N GLN A 3 15.14 -12.44 -24.93
CA GLN A 3 14.81 -12.65 -23.54
C GLN A 3 14.47 -11.27 -22.94
N ARG A 4 13.26 -11.13 -22.42
CA ARG A 4 12.81 -9.89 -21.78
C ARG A 4 13.67 -9.67 -20.53
N ARG A 5 14.19 -8.46 -20.33
CA ARG A 5 14.94 -8.13 -19.10
C ARG A 5 14.01 -8.17 -17.90
N THR A 6 14.47 -8.79 -16.82
CA THR A 6 13.73 -9.00 -15.58
C THR A 6 14.52 -8.48 -14.39
N TYR A 7 13.86 -7.76 -13.50
CA TYR A 7 14.43 -7.21 -12.27
C TYR A 7 13.54 -7.54 -11.08
N PHE A 8 14.14 -7.56 -9.89
CA PHE A 8 13.46 -7.92 -8.65
C PHE A 8 13.53 -6.78 -7.64
N TYR A 9 12.37 -6.49 -7.07
CA TYR A 9 12.17 -5.39 -6.14
C TYR A 9 11.54 -5.88 -4.86
N ARG A 10 11.90 -5.22 -3.76
CA ARG A 10 11.24 -5.41 -2.47
C ARG A 10 10.59 -4.10 -2.05
N MET A 11 9.39 -4.19 -1.52
CA MET A 11 8.73 -3.07 -0.84
C MET A 11 8.61 -3.41 0.63
N ASP A 12 9.14 -2.56 1.50
CA ASP A 12 9.07 -2.79 2.95
C ASP A 12 7.73 -2.33 3.54
N ALA A 13 7.52 -2.61 4.83
CA ALA A 13 6.32 -2.20 5.55
C ALA A 13 6.11 -0.68 5.66
N ARG A 14 7.12 0.13 5.32
CA ARG A 14 7.04 1.61 5.28
C ARG A 14 6.76 2.14 3.88
N GLY A 15 6.65 1.28 2.87
CA GLY A 15 6.42 1.66 1.47
C GLY A 15 7.67 2.05 0.70
N ARG A 16 8.86 1.78 1.24
CA ARG A 16 10.13 2.06 0.55
C ARG A 16 10.43 0.94 -0.45
N LEU A 17 10.80 1.34 -1.66
CA LEU A 17 11.09 0.43 -2.76
C LEU A 17 12.60 0.21 -2.90
N TYR A 18 13.02 -1.04 -2.98
CA TYR A 18 14.42 -1.44 -3.06
C TYR A 18 14.70 -2.26 -4.31
N HIS A 19 15.85 -2.00 -4.95
CA HIS A 19 16.44 -2.83 -5.98
C HIS A 19 17.90 -3.11 -5.60
N ASP A 20 18.32 -4.38 -5.58
CA ASP A 20 19.68 -4.80 -5.17
C ASP A 20 20.17 -4.13 -3.87
N LYS A 21 19.29 -4.11 -2.85
CA LYS A 21 19.52 -3.49 -1.53
C LYS A 21 19.65 -1.97 -1.52
N SER A 22 19.53 -1.32 -2.68
CA SER A 22 19.52 0.14 -2.80
C SER A 22 18.09 0.66 -2.78
N GLU A 23 17.82 1.63 -1.90
CA GLU A 23 16.53 2.30 -1.83
C GLU A 23 16.37 3.27 -3.02
N LEU A 24 15.22 3.21 -3.68
CA LEU A 24 14.85 4.13 -4.74
C LEU A 24 14.05 5.30 -4.15
N LYS A 25 14.49 6.52 -4.47
CA LYS A 25 14.00 7.75 -3.85
C LYS A 25 13.51 8.79 -4.85
N ASP A 26 13.78 8.60 -6.14
CA ASP A 26 13.37 9.56 -7.16
C ASP A 26 11.83 9.61 -7.27
N PRO A 27 11.19 10.75 -6.98
CA PRO A 27 9.73 10.82 -6.91
C PRO A 27 9.03 10.47 -8.22
N SER A 28 9.58 10.94 -9.35
CA SER A 28 8.99 10.71 -10.67
C SER A 28 9.05 9.23 -11.05
N PHE A 29 10.17 8.57 -10.76
CA PHE A 29 10.34 7.13 -10.92
C PHE A 29 9.36 6.36 -10.03
N LEU A 30 9.23 6.72 -8.75
CA LEU A 30 8.35 6.02 -7.82
C LEU A 30 6.88 6.09 -8.29
N ASP A 31 6.39 7.29 -8.66
CA ASP A 31 5.03 7.46 -9.18
C ASP A 31 4.83 6.67 -10.48
N PHE A 32 5.80 6.72 -11.39
CA PHE A 32 5.76 5.96 -12.63
C PHE A 32 5.73 4.44 -12.38
N PHE A 33 6.60 3.95 -11.50
CA PHE A 33 6.74 2.53 -11.20
C PHE A 33 5.50 1.98 -10.50
N ILE A 34 5.02 2.69 -9.46
CA ILE A 34 3.88 2.28 -8.64
C ILE A 34 2.57 2.34 -9.42
N SER A 35 2.36 3.37 -10.26
CA SER A 35 1.15 3.48 -11.10
C SER A 35 0.99 2.33 -12.11
N ARG A 36 2.06 1.58 -12.38
CA ARG A 36 2.11 0.44 -13.31
C ARG A 36 2.11 -0.93 -12.65
N ILE A 37 2.08 -1.01 -11.31
CA ILE A 37 1.99 -2.27 -10.57
C ILE A 37 0.70 -2.99 -10.95
N ARG A 38 0.78 -4.27 -11.31
CA ARG A 38 -0.37 -5.17 -11.52
C ARG A 38 -0.10 -6.50 -10.81
N LYS A 39 -1.14 -7.33 -10.65
CA LYS A 39 -0.96 -8.72 -10.18
C LYS A 39 -0.05 -9.47 -11.16
N ASN A 40 0.82 -10.33 -10.63
CA ASN A 40 1.68 -11.16 -11.47
C ASN A 40 0.87 -12.34 -12.02
N GLU A 41 0.41 -12.19 -13.25
CA GLU A 41 -0.31 -13.23 -14.01
C GLU A 41 0.55 -13.79 -15.15
N THR A 42 1.87 -13.50 -15.14
CA THR A 42 2.77 -13.84 -16.24
C THR A 42 3.14 -15.34 -16.30
N GLY A 43 2.88 -16.08 -15.21
CA GLY A 43 3.35 -17.45 -15.01
C GLY A 43 4.85 -17.56 -14.70
N VAL A 44 5.56 -16.43 -14.62
CA VAL A 44 7.00 -16.34 -14.33
C VAL A 44 7.20 -15.71 -12.95
N HIS A 45 8.13 -16.26 -12.16
CA HIS A 45 8.43 -15.81 -10.79
C HIS A 45 7.17 -15.70 -9.89
N PRO A 46 6.41 -16.80 -9.70
CA PRO A 46 5.17 -16.79 -8.91
C PRO A 46 5.37 -16.40 -7.44
N GLU A 47 6.59 -16.48 -6.92
CA GLU A 47 6.98 -15.99 -5.60
C GLU A 47 6.91 -14.46 -5.47
N PHE A 48 6.82 -13.73 -6.59
CA PHE A 48 6.57 -12.30 -6.63
C PHE A 48 5.12 -12.05 -7.05
N PRO A 49 4.23 -11.64 -6.12
CA PRO A 49 2.80 -11.53 -6.39
C PRO A 49 2.42 -10.38 -7.32
N TYR A 50 3.34 -9.45 -7.59
CA TYR A 50 3.10 -8.29 -8.42
C TYR A 50 4.23 -8.05 -9.42
N VAL A 51 3.89 -7.34 -10.50
CA VAL A 51 4.84 -6.93 -11.54
C VAL A 51 4.53 -5.50 -11.99
N SER A 52 5.57 -4.71 -12.24
CA SER A 52 5.46 -3.43 -12.94
C SER A 52 6.18 -3.51 -14.28
N VAL A 53 5.48 -3.21 -15.38
CA VAL A 53 6.02 -3.32 -16.74
C VAL A 53 6.47 -1.94 -17.24
N CYS A 54 7.79 -1.78 -17.36
CA CYS A 54 8.43 -0.49 -17.65
C CYS A 54 9.34 -0.63 -18.86
N ALA A 55 9.14 0.15 -19.92
CA ALA A 55 9.98 0.14 -21.13
C ALA A 55 10.27 -1.27 -21.71
N GLY A 56 9.31 -2.19 -21.61
CA GLY A 56 9.45 -3.57 -22.08
C GLY A 56 10.11 -4.53 -21.09
N GLU A 57 10.50 -4.07 -19.90
CA GLU A 57 11.10 -4.83 -18.80
C GLU A 57 10.03 -5.28 -17.81
N TRP A 58 10.28 -6.41 -17.16
CA TRP A 58 9.45 -6.90 -16.05
C TRP A 58 10.14 -6.66 -14.72
N ASN A 59 9.47 -5.90 -13.86
CA ASN A 59 9.95 -5.58 -12.53
C ASN A 59 9.05 -6.32 -11.54
N PHE A 60 9.51 -7.48 -11.06
CA PHE A 60 8.79 -8.31 -10.11
C PHE A 60 8.92 -7.74 -8.69
N ILE A 61 7.82 -7.69 -7.95
CA ILE A 61 7.73 -6.97 -6.67
C ILE A 61 7.24 -7.92 -5.58
N LEU A 62 8.01 -7.99 -4.50
CA LEU A 62 7.65 -8.70 -3.28
C LEU A 62 7.42 -7.67 -2.16
N PRO A 63 6.16 -7.39 -1.79
CA PRO A 63 5.85 -6.52 -0.67
C PRO A 63 5.96 -7.28 0.67
N GLU A 64 6.39 -6.58 1.71
CA GLU A 64 6.34 -7.08 3.09
C GLU A 64 4.91 -7.11 3.64
N THR A 65 4.10 -6.10 3.30
CA THR A 65 2.72 -5.95 3.77
C THR A 65 1.73 -5.79 2.62
N SER A 66 1.87 -4.71 1.83
CA SER A 66 1.07 -4.40 0.66
C SER A 66 1.94 -3.65 -0.36
N VAL A 67 1.55 -3.68 -1.64
CA VAL A 67 2.14 -2.80 -2.67
C VAL A 67 1.62 -1.37 -2.59
N PHE A 68 0.60 -1.13 -1.78
CA PHE A 68 0.07 0.19 -1.48
C PHE A 68 0.22 0.45 0.01
N VAL A 69 1.33 1.10 0.38
CA VAL A 69 1.57 1.53 1.77
C VAL A 69 1.34 3.03 1.84
N PHE A 70 0.32 3.45 2.59
CA PHE A 70 0.03 4.86 2.83
C PHE A 70 1.08 5.45 3.76
N GLN A 71 1.81 6.46 3.29
CA GLN A 71 2.97 7.05 3.96
C GLN A 71 2.65 8.41 4.60
N LYS A 72 1.69 9.15 4.05
CA LYS A 72 1.22 10.42 4.60
C LYS A 72 -0.26 10.64 4.35
N LYS A 73 -0.89 11.43 5.21
CA LYS A 73 -2.26 11.93 5.02
C LYS A 73 -2.25 13.46 4.92
N GLU A 74 -2.71 13.99 3.80
CA GLU A 74 -2.66 15.43 3.51
C GLU A 74 -3.87 15.83 2.65
N ASN A 75 -4.49 16.97 2.95
CA ASN A 75 -5.64 17.50 2.19
C ASN A 75 -6.79 16.49 1.97
N GLY A 76 -7.05 15.63 2.97
CA GLY A 76 -8.09 14.60 2.90
C GLY A 76 -7.71 13.35 2.09
N ASN A 77 -6.44 13.22 1.68
CA ASN A 77 -5.95 12.09 0.88
C ASN A 77 -4.92 11.25 1.64
N LEU A 78 -4.89 9.95 1.38
CA LEU A 78 -3.84 9.02 1.76
C LEU A 78 -2.88 8.81 0.57
N TYR A 79 -1.63 9.20 0.73
CA TYR A 79 -0.60 9.05 -0.31
C TYR A 79 0.16 7.75 -0.12
N TYR A 80 0.28 6.97 -1.19
CA TYR A 80 1.05 5.72 -1.23
C TYR A 80 2.29 5.80 -2.14
N SER A 81 2.50 6.96 -2.77
CA SER A 81 3.68 7.37 -3.53
C SER A 81 3.78 8.90 -3.42
N PRO A 82 4.89 9.56 -3.80
CA PRO A 82 5.00 11.02 -3.70
C PRO A 82 3.84 11.80 -4.34
N GLY A 83 3.35 11.39 -5.50
CA GLY A 83 2.24 12.02 -6.22
C GLY A 83 0.95 11.19 -6.32
N LEU A 84 0.98 9.91 -5.90
CA LEU A 84 -0.19 9.03 -6.00
C LEU A 84 -0.92 8.90 -4.66
N PHE A 85 -2.25 9.04 -4.70
CA PHE A 85 -3.09 9.02 -3.51
C PHE A 85 -4.48 8.46 -3.78
N VAL A 86 -5.18 8.14 -2.70
CA VAL A 86 -6.63 7.89 -2.67
C VAL A 86 -7.27 8.83 -1.65
N PRO A 87 -8.55 9.21 -1.79
CA PRO A 87 -9.27 9.92 -0.74
C PRO A 87 -9.32 9.10 0.55
N PHE A 88 -9.05 9.73 1.69
CA PHE A 88 -9.21 9.08 2.98
C PHE A 88 -10.68 9.02 3.37
N ARG A 89 -11.20 7.81 3.58
CA ARG A 89 -12.58 7.55 3.98
C ARG A 89 -12.61 6.74 5.27
N PRO A 90 -12.76 7.39 6.44
CA PRO A 90 -12.79 6.73 7.74
C PRO A 90 -13.76 5.53 7.83
N GLU A 91 -14.92 5.65 7.19
CA GLU A 91 -15.98 4.64 7.14
C GLU A 91 -15.55 3.36 6.42
N THR A 92 -14.46 3.41 5.65
CA THR A 92 -13.91 2.26 4.91
C THR A 92 -12.71 1.62 5.60
N LEU A 93 -12.28 2.13 6.76
CA LEU A 93 -11.24 1.51 7.55
C LEU A 93 -11.69 0.12 8.01
N LYS A 94 -10.79 -0.85 7.91
CA LYS A 94 -11.01 -2.22 8.38
C LYS A 94 -9.78 -2.75 9.10
N LEU A 95 -9.97 -3.81 9.89
CA LEU A 95 -8.89 -4.61 10.44
C LEU A 95 -8.74 -5.90 9.62
N ARG A 96 -7.52 -6.22 9.19
CA ARG A 96 -7.19 -7.47 8.52
C ARG A 96 -5.97 -8.09 9.17
N HIS A 97 -6.10 -9.26 9.80
CA HIS A 97 -5.02 -9.90 10.56
C HIS A 97 -4.32 -8.93 11.52
N SER A 98 -5.11 -8.17 12.29
CA SER A 98 -4.63 -7.12 13.22
C SER A 98 -3.94 -5.90 12.58
N ALA A 99 -3.85 -5.83 11.25
CA ALA A 99 -3.40 -4.62 10.55
C ALA A 99 -4.60 -3.73 10.21
N LEU A 100 -4.48 -2.43 10.47
CA LEU A 100 -5.42 -1.45 9.94
C LEU A 100 -5.19 -1.33 8.42
N VAL A 101 -6.27 -1.39 7.65
CA VAL A 101 -6.23 -1.28 6.20
C VAL A 101 -7.29 -0.31 5.69
N HIS A 102 -7.04 0.23 4.50
CA HIS A 102 -7.96 1.09 3.76
C HIS A 102 -7.97 0.67 2.29
N PRO A 103 -9.09 0.82 1.56
CA PRO A 103 -9.13 0.51 0.13
C PRO A 103 -8.03 1.24 -0.64
N ALA A 104 -7.41 0.53 -1.58
CA ALA A 104 -6.34 0.99 -2.44
C ALA A 104 -6.66 0.65 -3.91
N PRO A 105 -5.86 1.12 -4.88
CA PRO A 105 -6.09 0.77 -6.29
C PRO A 105 -6.12 -0.75 -6.53
N LEU A 106 -6.65 -1.14 -7.69
CA LEU A 106 -6.76 -2.55 -8.12
C LEU A 106 -7.65 -3.41 -7.21
N GLU A 107 -8.61 -2.79 -6.51
CA GLU A 107 -9.50 -3.46 -5.54
C GLU A 107 -8.70 -4.19 -4.43
N LEU A 108 -7.52 -3.66 -4.10
CA LEU A 108 -6.67 -4.17 -3.04
C LEU A 108 -6.84 -3.37 -1.75
N TRP A 109 -6.27 -3.92 -0.69
CA TRP A 109 -6.16 -3.26 0.61
C TRP A 109 -4.75 -2.67 0.76
N GLY A 110 -4.70 -1.37 1.06
CA GLY A 110 -3.48 -0.68 1.42
C GLY A 110 -3.27 -0.71 2.94
N THR A 111 -2.01 -0.79 3.35
CA THR A 111 -1.60 -0.70 4.76
C THR A 111 -1.05 0.68 5.08
N PHE A 112 -0.88 1.00 6.34
CA PHE A 112 -0.29 2.27 6.78
C PHE A 112 1.17 2.04 7.16
N SER A 113 2.05 3.00 6.82
CA SER A 113 3.39 3.04 7.40
C SER A 113 3.31 3.19 8.92
N SER A 114 4.35 2.82 9.64
CA SER A 114 4.41 2.98 11.10
C SER A 114 4.16 4.43 11.54
N GLU A 115 4.70 5.40 10.81
CA GLU A 115 4.54 6.82 11.08
C GLU A 115 3.09 7.27 10.94
N LEU A 116 2.46 6.95 9.80
CA LEU A 116 1.08 7.35 9.56
C LEU A 116 0.11 6.57 10.44
N LEU A 117 0.39 5.30 10.73
CA LEU A 117 -0.44 4.49 11.62
C LEU A 117 -0.48 5.10 13.01
N TRP A 118 0.63 5.62 13.53
CA TRP A 118 0.66 6.33 14.79
C TRP A 118 -0.33 7.50 14.79
N GLU A 119 -0.26 8.39 13.80
CA GLU A 119 -1.17 9.54 13.66
C GLU A 119 -2.64 9.12 13.55
N ILE A 120 -2.93 8.07 12.78
CA ILE A 120 -4.29 7.55 12.61
C ILE A 120 -4.79 6.91 13.92
N SER A 121 -3.91 6.23 14.66
CA SER A 121 -4.26 5.50 15.88
C SER A 121 -4.70 6.41 17.03
N GLU A 122 -4.27 7.67 17.06
CA GLU A 122 -4.70 8.67 18.05
C GLU A 122 -6.22 8.91 18.01
N ARG A 123 -6.86 8.59 16.89
CA ARG A 123 -8.31 8.71 16.69
C ARG A 123 -9.04 7.37 16.84
N ILE A 124 -8.33 6.27 17.08
CA ILE A 124 -8.93 4.96 17.27
C ILE A 124 -9.24 4.75 18.75
N VAL A 125 -10.49 4.38 19.05
CA VAL A 125 -10.92 4.04 20.40
C VAL A 125 -11.47 2.62 20.45
N LEU A 126 -11.23 1.94 21.57
CA LEU A 126 -11.85 0.66 21.89
C LEU A 126 -13.06 0.91 22.79
N GLN A 127 -14.23 0.48 22.33
CA GLN A 127 -15.48 0.58 23.09
C GLN A 127 -16.27 -0.72 22.92
N ASN A 128 -16.70 -1.34 24.03
CA ASN A 128 -17.47 -2.59 24.00
C ASN A 128 -16.83 -3.68 23.13
N SER A 129 -15.50 -3.85 23.24
CA SER A 129 -14.71 -4.80 22.44
C SER A 129 -14.70 -4.56 20.92
N ALA A 130 -15.15 -3.39 20.46
CA ALA A 130 -15.09 -2.96 19.06
C ALA A 130 -14.22 -1.71 18.89
N PHE A 131 -13.51 -1.63 17.77
CA PHE A 131 -12.70 -0.47 17.42
C PHE A 131 -13.53 0.55 16.63
N PHE A 132 -13.31 1.83 16.91
CA PHE A 132 -13.96 2.93 16.22
C PHE A 132 -12.95 4.02 15.87
N TYR A 133 -13.10 4.61 14.69
CA TYR A 133 -12.37 5.81 14.29
C TYR A 133 -13.20 7.07 14.61
N LYS A 134 -12.65 7.97 15.41
CA LYS A 134 -13.26 9.27 15.76
C LYS A 134 -12.77 10.39 14.84
N SER A 135 -13.61 10.77 13.89
CA SER A 135 -13.41 12.00 13.13
C SER A 135 -13.84 13.23 13.95
N VAL A 136 -13.73 14.42 13.35
CA VAL A 136 -14.19 15.67 13.99
C VAL A 136 -15.72 15.70 14.11
N PHE A 137 -16.44 15.10 13.17
CA PHE A 137 -17.90 15.21 13.06
C PHE A 137 -18.63 13.93 13.48
N GLU A 138 -18.02 12.77 13.21
CA GLU A 138 -18.66 11.46 13.32
C GLU A 138 -17.70 10.38 13.85
N THR A 139 -18.27 9.28 14.33
CA THR A 139 -17.54 8.09 14.76
C THR A 139 -17.89 6.92 13.85
N TYR A 140 -16.88 6.22 13.35
CA TYR A 140 -17.04 5.15 12.37
C TYR A 140 -16.58 3.81 12.97
N PRO A 141 -17.36 2.73 12.89
CA PRO A 141 -16.91 1.41 13.32
C PRO A 141 -15.80 0.90 12.39
N ILE A 142 -14.78 0.26 12.98
CA ILE A 142 -13.72 -0.42 12.24
C ILE A 142 -14.00 -1.92 12.35
N GLU A 143 -14.55 -2.47 11.28
CA GLU A 143 -14.90 -3.89 11.20
C GLU A 143 -13.67 -4.74 10.84
N THR A 144 -13.66 -5.99 11.29
CA THR A 144 -12.67 -6.98 10.87
C THR A 144 -13.07 -7.56 9.51
N LEU A 145 -12.15 -7.60 8.56
CA LEU A 145 -12.28 -8.38 7.33
C LEU A 145 -12.05 -9.84 7.67
N GLU A 146 -13.08 -10.65 7.47
CA GLU A 146 -12.97 -12.11 7.52
C GLU A 146 -11.98 -12.61 6.44
N PRO A 147 -11.28 -13.73 6.69
CA PRO A 147 -10.28 -14.29 5.78
C PRO A 147 -10.78 -14.59 4.36
#